data_AF-A0A9P7HST7-F1
#
_entry.id   AF-A0A9P7HST7-F1
#
_cell.length_a   1.000
_cell.length_b   1.000
_cell.length_c   1.000
_cell.angle_alpha   90.00
_cell.angle_beta   90.00
_cell.angle_gamma   90.00
#
_symmetry.space_group_name_H-M   'P 1'
#
loop_
_entity.id
_entity.type
_entity.pdbx_description
1 polymer ?
#
loop_
_entity_poly.entity_id
_entity_poly.type
_entity_poly.pdbx_seq_one_letter_code
_entity_poly.pdbx_strand_id
1 'polypeptide(L)'
;MLSPTFLAVLLAAMPSVHAIAKDWWPEVDCYVGNVKVDNKFVDKNRSLKYDWQLTLQTCVNNFAPQVCIAINTNVGIDGKKWWDDCKRQALDGWYDVDGKTNMIVISHSAYKSDWAEGRGYGY
;
A
#
# COMPACT_ATOMS: atom_id res chain seq x y z
N MET A 1 -44.55 -1.52 50.19
CA MET A 1 -44.56 -1.92 48.77
C MET A 1 -43.57 -1.01 48.04
N LEU A 2 -42.39 -1.54 47.70
CA LEU A 2 -41.35 -0.79 46.98
C LEU A 2 -41.64 -0.88 45.48
N SER A 3 -41.83 0.29 44.85
CA SER A 3 -42.00 0.41 43.40
C SER A 3 -40.63 0.37 42.73
N PRO A 4 -40.34 -0.55 41.78
CA PRO A 4 -39.10 -0.47 41.04
C PRO A 4 -39.34 0.36 39.78
N THR A 5 -39.03 1.65 39.87
CA THR A 5 -38.66 2.41 38.68
C THR A 5 -37.23 2.00 38.33
N PHE A 6 -37.05 1.16 37.31
CA PHE A 6 -35.75 1.02 36.65
C PHE A 6 -35.94 0.98 35.15
N LEU A 7 -35.90 2.19 34.59
CA LEU A 7 -35.51 2.42 33.21
C LEU A 7 -34.00 2.16 33.14
N ALA A 8 -33.57 1.15 32.37
CA ALA A 8 -32.17 1.00 31.99
C ALA A 8 -32.09 0.37 30.61
N VAL A 9 -32.37 1.19 29.59
CA VAL A 9 -31.91 0.89 28.22
C VAL A 9 -30.51 1.46 28.11
N LEU A 10 -29.50 0.68 28.49
CA LEU A 10 -28.13 0.90 28.02
C LEU A 10 -28.02 0.25 26.63
N LEU A 11 -28.42 0.96 25.58
CA LEU A 11 -27.82 0.69 24.27
C LEU A 11 -26.39 1.20 24.36
N ALA A 12 -25.44 0.29 24.60
CA ALA A 12 -24.03 0.57 24.42
C ALA A 12 -23.85 1.10 22.99
N ALA A 13 -23.44 2.37 22.87
CA ALA A 13 -22.92 2.92 21.63
C ALA A 13 -21.61 2.17 21.33
N MET A 14 -21.72 1.04 20.63
CA MET A 14 -20.56 0.43 20.01
C MET A 14 -20.03 1.45 19.01
N PRO A 15 -18.71 1.78 19.03
CA PRO A 15 -18.15 2.64 18.00
C PRO A 15 -18.47 1.98 16.67
N SER A 16 -19.24 2.66 15.84
CA SER A 16 -19.49 2.22 14.47
C SER A 16 -18.13 2.04 13.81
N VAL A 17 -17.80 0.80 13.46
CA VAL A 17 -16.72 0.48 12.54
C VAL A 17 -17.07 1.22 11.27
N HIS A 18 -16.45 2.38 11.04
CA HIS A 18 -16.71 3.14 9.85
C HIS A 18 -16.11 2.31 8.70
N ALA A 19 -16.97 1.80 7.83
CA ALA A 19 -16.52 1.08 6.65
C ALA A 19 -15.65 2.02 5.81
N ILE A 20 -14.47 1.53 5.40
CA ILE A 20 -13.63 2.23 4.43
C ILE A 20 -14.42 2.47 3.13
N ALA A 21 -14.11 3.55 2.43
CA ALA A 21 -14.74 3.82 1.14
C ALA A 21 -14.48 2.65 0.18
N LYS A 22 -15.44 2.34 -0.68
CA LYS A 22 -15.43 1.16 -1.57
C LYS A 22 -14.16 1.02 -2.41
N ASP A 23 -13.58 2.14 -2.85
CA ASP A 23 -12.40 2.18 -3.70
C ASP A 23 -11.12 2.44 -2.91
N TRP A 24 -11.19 2.35 -1.58
CA TRP A 24 -10.06 2.49 -0.68
C TRP A 24 -9.64 1.12 -0.18
N TRP A 25 -8.33 0.87 -0.16
CA TRP A 25 -7.78 -0.44 0.17
C TRP A 25 -6.92 -0.37 1.43
N PRO A 26 -7.13 -1.28 2.41
CA PRO A 26 -6.30 -1.37 3.60
C PRO A 26 -4.93 -2.02 3.29
N GLU A 27 -4.87 -2.88 2.27
CA GLU A 27 -3.64 -3.50 1.80
C GLU A 27 -3.39 -3.11 0.35
N VAL A 28 -2.15 -2.71 0.03
CA VAL A 28 -1.77 -2.23 -1.30
C VAL A 28 -0.41 -2.76 -1.71
N ASP A 29 -0.28 -3.11 -2.99
CA ASP A 29 0.94 -3.64 -3.59
C ASP A 29 1.26 -2.97 -4.91
N CYS A 30 2.55 -2.91 -5.23
CA CYS A 30 3.05 -2.60 -6.55
C CYS A 30 3.55 -3.87 -7.25
N TYR A 31 3.12 -4.03 -8.50
CA TYR A 31 3.61 -5.06 -9.39
C TYR A 31 4.33 -4.43 -10.58
N VAL A 32 5.43 -5.06 -11.02
CA VAL A 32 6.24 -4.61 -12.15
C VAL A 32 6.58 -5.76 -13.10
N GLY A 33 6.56 -5.47 -14.40
CA GLY A 33 7.18 -6.28 -15.44
C GLY A 33 8.29 -5.48 -16.13
N ASN A 34 8.94 -6.03 -17.16
CA ASN A 34 9.89 -5.28 -18.00
C ASN A 34 10.98 -4.49 -17.25
N VAL A 35 11.46 -4.96 -16.09
CA VAL A 35 12.41 -4.22 -15.26
C VAL A 35 13.73 -4.00 -15.99
N LYS A 36 14.21 -2.75 -15.97
CA LYS A 36 15.44 -2.30 -16.61
C LYS A 36 16.35 -1.59 -15.62
N VAL A 37 17.66 -1.70 -15.84
CA VAL A 37 18.70 -0.82 -15.27
C VAL A 37 19.55 -0.33 -16.44
N ASP A 38 19.83 0.97 -16.50
CA ASP A 38 20.55 1.58 -17.63
C ASP A 38 19.98 1.20 -19.00
N ASN A 39 18.65 1.21 -19.12
CA ASN A 39 17.87 0.80 -20.30
C ASN A 39 18.07 -0.66 -20.76
N LYS A 40 18.68 -1.51 -19.95
CA LYS A 40 18.83 -2.95 -20.22
C LYS A 40 17.91 -3.75 -19.32
N PHE A 41 17.18 -4.70 -19.89
CA PHE A 41 16.37 -5.62 -19.09
C PHE A 41 17.26 -6.42 -18.16
N VAL A 42 16.93 -6.41 -16.87
CA VAL A 42 17.67 -7.16 -15.84
C VAL A 42 17.02 -8.50 -15.52
N ASP A 43 15.72 -8.64 -15.81
CA ASP A 43 14.95 -9.84 -15.56
C ASP A 43 14.83 -10.72 -16.82
N LYS A 44 15.12 -12.02 -16.68
CA LYS A 44 14.91 -13.02 -17.74
C LYS A 44 13.43 -13.23 -18.04
N ASN A 45 12.60 -13.28 -16.98
CA ASN A 45 11.15 -13.36 -17.08
C ASN A 45 10.56 -11.96 -16.87
N ARG A 46 10.01 -11.39 -17.95
CA ARG A 46 9.49 -10.02 -18.00
C ARG A 46 8.02 -9.89 -17.62
N SER A 47 7.40 -10.96 -17.12
CA SER A 47 6.03 -10.93 -16.62
C SER A 47 5.87 -9.96 -15.46
N LEU A 48 4.66 -9.45 -15.29
CA LEU A 48 4.26 -8.68 -14.13
C LEU A 48 4.39 -9.53 -12.84
N LYS A 49 5.11 -9.02 -11.84
CA LYS A 49 5.35 -9.68 -10.55
C LYS A 49 5.33 -8.67 -9.42
N TYR A 50 5.04 -9.14 -8.21
CA TYR A 50 5.09 -8.31 -7.01
C TYR A 50 6.52 -7.81 -6.77
N ASP A 51 6.65 -6.52 -6.45
CA ASP A 51 7.90 -5.90 -6.03
C ASP A 51 7.69 -5.09 -4.74
N TRP A 52 8.08 -5.69 -3.62
CA TRP A 52 7.91 -5.10 -2.30
C TRP A 52 8.76 -3.83 -2.09
N GLN A 53 9.87 -3.69 -2.82
CA GLN A 53 10.77 -2.53 -2.70
C GLN A 53 10.13 -1.32 -3.37
N LEU A 54 9.50 -1.53 -4.54
CA LEU A 54 8.69 -0.51 -5.19
C LEU A 54 7.46 -0.16 -4.34
N THR A 55 6.77 -1.14 -3.76
CA THR A 55 5.64 -0.91 -2.83
C THR A 55 6.06 -0.01 -1.68
N LEU A 56 7.16 -0.34 -0.99
CA LEU A 56 7.66 0.45 0.14
C LEU A 56 8.03 1.88 -0.28
N GLN A 57 8.77 2.05 -1.37
CA GLN A 57 9.17 3.38 -1.84
C GLN A 57 7.97 4.22 -2.30
N THR A 58 7.03 3.61 -3.02
CA THR A 58 5.76 4.28 -3.40
C THR A 58 5.00 4.73 -2.16
N CYS A 59 4.97 3.90 -1.11
CA CYS A 59 4.37 4.27 0.15
C CYS A 59 5.05 5.48 0.80
N VAL A 60 6.34 5.35 1.11
CA VAL A 60 7.12 6.34 1.86
C VAL A 60 7.12 7.71 1.16
N ASN A 61 7.14 7.72 -0.17
CA ASN A 61 7.21 8.96 -0.94
C ASN A 61 5.86 9.70 -1.06
N ASN A 62 4.73 8.99 -0.95
CA ASN A 62 3.42 9.55 -1.33
C ASN A 62 2.36 9.50 -0.23
N PHE A 63 2.61 8.75 0.84
CA PHE A 63 1.67 8.53 1.93
C PHE A 63 2.39 8.68 3.28
N ALA A 64 1.62 8.83 4.35
CA ALA A 64 2.20 8.84 5.68
C ALA A 64 2.76 7.43 6.02
N PRO A 65 3.89 7.31 6.74
CA PRO A 65 4.58 6.04 6.97
C PRO A 65 3.73 4.89 7.55
N GLN A 66 2.66 5.25 8.26
CA GLN A 66 1.76 4.33 8.95
C GLN A 66 0.62 3.75 8.09
N VAL A 67 0.50 4.12 6.80
CA VAL A 67 -0.76 3.94 6.05
C VAL A 67 -0.73 2.79 5.04
N CYS A 68 0.41 2.45 4.41
CA CYS A 68 0.40 1.44 3.32
C CYS A 68 0.55 0.00 3.77
N ILE A 69 0.83 -0.22 5.05
CA ILE A 69 0.67 -1.53 5.70
C ILE A 69 -0.38 -1.30 6.78
N ALA A 70 -1.65 -1.22 6.38
CA ALA A 70 -2.71 -1.03 7.34
C ALA A 70 -2.93 -2.35 8.09
N ILE A 71 -2.21 -2.55 9.19
CA ILE A 71 -2.61 -3.51 10.24
C ILE A 71 -4.01 -3.12 10.79
N ASN A 72 -4.38 -1.85 10.64
CA ASN A 72 -5.70 -1.32 11.00
C ASN A 72 -6.64 -1.26 9.78
N THR A 73 -7.63 -2.14 9.76
CA THR A 73 -8.65 -2.26 8.69
C THR A 73 -9.59 -1.06 8.56
N ASN A 74 -9.52 -0.08 9.48
CA ASN A 74 -10.35 1.12 9.46
C ASN A 74 -9.73 2.29 8.67
N VAL A 75 -8.50 2.13 8.16
CA VAL A 75 -7.83 3.12 7.32
C VAL A 75 -7.53 2.46 5.97
N GLY A 76 -7.91 3.13 4.89
CA GLY A 76 -7.61 2.69 3.53
C GLY A 76 -6.84 3.75 2.76
N ILE A 77 -6.26 3.34 1.64
CA ILE A 77 -5.64 4.21 0.65
C ILE A 77 -6.54 4.28 -0.57
N ASP A 78 -6.78 5.49 -1.10
CA ASP A 78 -7.44 5.67 -2.40
C ASP A 78 -6.72 4.83 -3.47
N GLY A 79 -7.44 3.84 -4.00
CA GLY A 79 -6.88 2.88 -4.92
C GLY A 79 -6.47 3.45 -6.26
N LYS A 80 -7.18 4.48 -6.75
CA LYS A 80 -6.78 5.17 -7.97
C LYS A 80 -5.47 5.93 -7.75
N LYS A 81 -5.38 6.64 -6.63
CA LYS A 81 -4.14 7.36 -6.27
C LYS A 81 -2.97 6.39 -6.12
N TRP A 82 -3.16 5.26 -5.43
CA TRP A 82 -2.14 4.22 -5.31
C TRP A 82 -1.65 3.73 -6.67
N TRP A 83 -2.58 3.42 -7.59
CA TRP A 83 -2.24 2.98 -8.92
C TRP A 83 -1.38 4.00 -9.68
N ASP A 84 -1.82 5.26 -9.69
CA ASP A 84 -1.11 6.32 -10.41
C ASP A 84 0.30 6.56 -9.83
N ASP A 85 0.43 6.55 -8.50
CA ASP A 85 1.72 6.70 -7.82
C ASP A 85 2.65 5.51 -8.07
N CYS A 86 2.13 4.29 -8.07
CA CYS A 86 2.91 3.09 -8.36
C CYS A 86 3.50 3.13 -9.79
N LYS A 87 2.68 3.49 -10.77
CA LYS A 87 3.12 3.64 -12.17
C LYS A 87 4.17 4.73 -12.31
N ARG A 88 3.96 5.88 -11.67
CA ARG A 88 4.89 7.00 -11.72
C ARG A 88 6.23 6.63 -11.07
N GLN A 89 6.20 6.03 -9.87
CA GLN A 89 7.42 5.59 -9.18
C GLN A 89 8.19 4.55 -10.01
N ALA A 90 7.51 3.61 -10.69
CA ALA A 90 8.16 2.64 -11.56
C ALA A 90 8.87 3.29 -12.77
N LEU A 91 8.30 4.37 -13.32
CA LEU A 91 8.89 5.13 -14.44
C LEU A 91 10.07 6.01 -14.00
N ASP A 92 9.90 6.72 -12.88
CA ASP A 92 10.91 7.60 -12.29
C ASP A 92 12.12 6.77 -11.82
N GLY A 93 11.81 5.64 -11.18
CA GLY A 93 12.70 4.56 -10.80
C GLY A 93 12.67 4.25 -9.31
N TRP A 94 13.12 3.05 -8.94
CA TRP A 94 13.25 2.63 -7.54
C TRP A 94 14.58 1.90 -7.30
N TYR A 95 14.89 1.65 -6.03
CA TYR A 95 16.16 1.06 -5.60
C TYR A 95 16.00 -0.16 -4.69
N ASP A 96 17.13 -0.75 -4.33
CA ASP A 96 17.20 -1.75 -3.28
C ASP A 96 16.79 -1.20 -1.91
N VAL A 97 16.23 -2.06 -1.08
CA VAL A 97 15.90 -1.76 0.31
C VAL A 97 16.59 -2.79 1.20
N ASP A 98 17.29 -2.32 2.22
CA ASP A 98 17.88 -3.19 3.23
C ASP A 98 16.76 -3.84 4.06
N GLY A 99 16.61 -5.16 3.95
CA GLY A 99 15.52 -5.90 4.60
C GLY A 99 15.58 -5.95 6.13
N LYS A 100 16.63 -5.42 6.78
CA LYS A 100 16.73 -5.34 8.25
C LYS A 100 16.33 -3.96 8.76
N THR A 101 16.71 -2.92 8.04
CA THR A 101 16.57 -1.52 8.45
C THR A 101 15.46 -0.78 7.70
N ASN A 102 14.93 -1.38 6.63
CA ASN A 102 13.98 -0.77 5.70
C ASN A 102 14.49 0.54 5.06
N MET A 103 15.81 0.74 5.01
CA MET A 103 16.42 1.90 4.37
C MET A 103 16.69 1.64 2.89
N ILE A 104 16.53 2.69 2.06
CA ILE A 104 16.87 2.65 0.64
C ILE A 104 18.39 2.54 0.46
N VAL A 105 18.83 1.63 -0.39
CA VAL A 105 20.23 1.37 -0.74
C VAL A 105 20.49 1.78 -2.18
N ILE A 106 21.30 2.82 -2.38
CA ILE A 106 21.67 3.31 -3.71
C ILE A 106 23.08 2.81 -4.04
N SER A 107 23.16 1.67 -4.74
CA SER A 107 24.42 1.04 -5.15
C SER A 107 24.56 0.87 -6.67
N HIS A 108 23.50 1.16 -7.42
CA HIS A 108 23.43 1.09 -8.88
C HIS A 108 22.44 2.14 -9.42
N SER A 109 22.37 2.33 -10.74
CA SER A 109 21.34 3.16 -11.39
C SER A 109 19.94 2.63 -11.08
N ALA A 110 18.95 3.51 -10.87
CA ALA A 110 17.59 3.10 -10.51
C ALA A 110 17.04 2.00 -11.43
N TYR A 111 16.32 1.04 -10.84
CA TYR A 111 15.42 0.18 -11.58
C TYR A 111 14.33 1.04 -12.23
N LYS A 112 13.93 0.69 -13.45
CA LYS A 112 12.82 1.33 -14.17
C LYS A 112 11.92 0.30 -14.81
N SER A 113 10.64 0.60 -14.92
CA SER A 113 9.67 -0.21 -15.64
C SER A 113 8.65 0.67 -16.37
N ASP A 114 8.32 0.27 -17.60
CA ASP A 114 7.22 0.82 -18.39
C ASP A 114 5.92 0.02 -18.21
N TRP A 115 5.94 -1.04 -17.39
CA TRP A 115 4.80 -1.90 -17.13
C TRP A 115 4.66 -2.13 -15.63
N ALA A 116 3.85 -1.28 -15.00
CA ALA A 116 3.54 -1.36 -13.58
C ALA A 116 2.04 -1.29 -13.30
N GLU A 117 1.62 -1.94 -12.22
CA GLU A 117 0.25 -2.01 -11.76
C GLU A 117 0.22 -1.87 -10.23
N GLY A 118 -0.50 -0.86 -9.74
CA GLY A 118 -0.86 -0.80 -8.33
C GLY A 118 -2.09 -1.65 -8.09
N ARG A 119 -2.03 -2.51 -7.09
CA ARG A 119 -3.14 -3.36 -6.64
C ARG A 119 -3.50 -3.00 -5.22
N GLY A 120 -4.75 -3.24 -4.85
CA GLY A 120 -5.13 -3.28 -3.46
C GLY A 120 -6.17 -4.34 -3.19
N TYR A 121 -6.24 -4.71 -1.92
CA TYR A 121 -6.96 -5.89 -1.46
C TYR A 121 -7.79 -5.50 -0.25
N GLY A 122 -9.05 -5.95 -0.24
CA GLY A 122 -9.88 -5.95 0.97
C GLY A 122 -9.64 -7.24 1.75
N TYR A 123 -10.02 -7.21 3.03
CA TYR A 123 -10.16 -8.42 3.86
C TYR A 123 -11.43 -9.19 3.52
#